data_AF-A0A931NXA7-F1
#
_entry.id   AF-A0A931NXA7-F1
#
_cell.length_a   1.000
_cell.length_b   1.000
_cell.length_c   1.000
_cell.angle_alpha   90.00
_cell.angle_beta   90.00
_cell.angle_gamma   90.00
#
_symmetry.space_group_name_H-M   'P 1'
#
loop_
_entity.id
_entity.type
_entity.pdbx_description
1 polymer ?
#
loop_
_entity_poly.entity_id
_entity_poly.type
_entity_poly.pdbx_seq_one_letter_code
_entity_poly.pdbx_strand_id
1 'polypeptide(L)'
;MMFAIATRSKPVSRFFVRDLEPAAQTPDPIAAGRAQLMAGILERNPSASLEFLGRFSEPALKDYLEHLELISEPRQGGRGWVRRGGTPAIVTRVVRV
;
A
#
# COMPACT_ATOMS: atom_id res chain seq x y z
N MET A 1 -45.46 -15.46 3.87
CA MET A 1 -44.20 -14.70 3.73
C MET A 1 -43.11 -15.67 3.32
N MET A 2 -42.55 -15.55 2.11
CA MET A 2 -41.46 -16.40 1.60
C MET A 2 -40.54 -15.52 0.73
N PHE A 3 -39.27 -15.41 1.09
CA PHE A 3 -38.24 -14.67 0.34
C PHE A 3 -37.50 -15.62 -0.60
N ALA A 4 -37.48 -15.31 -1.89
CA ALA A 4 -36.63 -15.99 -2.87
C ALA A 4 -35.54 -15.00 -3.35
N ILE A 5 -34.30 -15.24 -2.94
CA ILE A 5 -33.11 -14.52 -3.42
C ILE A 5 -32.51 -15.28 -4.58
N ALA A 6 -32.76 -14.80 -5.80
CA ALA A 6 -32.14 -15.30 -7.02
C ALA A 6 -30.71 -14.75 -7.13
N THR A 7 -29.70 -15.58 -6.88
CA THR A 7 -28.31 -15.25 -7.19
C THR A 7 -28.00 -15.65 -8.63
N ARG A 8 -27.65 -14.67 -9.45
CA ARG A 8 -27.34 -14.84 -10.87
C ARG A 8 -25.96 -15.48 -11.02
N SER A 9 -25.93 -16.73 -11.45
CA SER A 9 -24.72 -17.44 -11.88
C SER A 9 -24.21 -16.87 -13.21
N LYS A 10 -22.93 -16.47 -13.28
CA LYS A 10 -22.22 -16.22 -14.53
C LYS A 10 -21.07 -17.22 -14.65
N PRO A 11 -21.03 -18.06 -15.69
CA PRO A 11 -19.93 -18.99 -15.89
C PRO A 11 -18.70 -18.23 -16.39
N VAL A 12 -17.56 -18.39 -15.72
CA VAL A 12 -16.27 -17.94 -16.25
C VAL A 12 -15.82 -18.98 -17.26
N SER A 13 -15.83 -18.56 -18.53
CA SER A 13 -15.42 -19.35 -19.68
C SER A 13 -14.00 -19.88 -19.50
N ARG A 14 -13.93 -21.18 -19.71
CA ARG A 14 -12.76 -22.03 -19.65
C ARG A 14 -12.13 -22.09 -21.04
N PHE A 15 -10.81 -22.08 -21.07
CA PHE A 15 -9.94 -22.49 -22.20
C PHE A 15 -9.76 -21.51 -23.35
N PHE A 16 -8.58 -20.89 -23.36
CA PHE A 16 -7.81 -20.72 -24.59
C PHE A 16 -6.36 -21.13 -24.31
N VAL A 17 -5.90 -22.18 -24.98
CA VAL A 17 -4.53 -22.71 -24.87
C VAL A 17 -3.77 -22.26 -26.12
N ARG A 18 -2.77 -21.40 -25.88
CA ARG A 18 -1.39 -21.50 -26.37
C ARG A 18 -1.16 -21.44 -27.88
N ASP A 19 -0.62 -20.31 -28.34
CA ASP A 19 0.38 -20.29 -29.41
C ASP A 19 1.35 -19.11 -29.19
N LEU A 20 2.63 -19.40 -29.46
CA LEU A 20 3.79 -18.49 -29.45
C LEU A 20 4.33 -18.10 -28.07
N GLU A 21 5.29 -18.88 -27.59
CA GLU A 21 6.32 -18.38 -26.69
C GLU A 21 7.35 -17.57 -27.51
N PRO A 22 7.58 -16.29 -27.19
CA PRO A 22 8.88 -15.69 -27.38
C PRO A 22 9.51 -15.57 -25.99
N ALA A 23 10.49 -16.44 -25.71
CA ALA A 23 11.36 -16.42 -24.54
C ALA A 23 10.67 -15.95 -23.25
N ALA A 24 10.11 -16.90 -22.50
CA ALA A 24 9.75 -16.65 -21.11
C ALA A 24 11.01 -16.18 -20.36
N GLN A 25 11.17 -14.85 -20.31
CA GLN A 25 11.93 -14.17 -19.29
C GLN A 25 11.27 -14.64 -18.00
N THR A 26 11.76 -15.72 -17.38
CA THR A 26 11.44 -15.98 -15.97
C THR A 26 11.83 -14.68 -15.29
N PRO A 27 10.88 -13.88 -14.80
CA PRO A 27 11.25 -12.67 -14.11
C PRO A 27 12.16 -13.15 -12.99
N ASP A 28 13.35 -12.54 -12.88
CA ASP A 28 14.28 -12.89 -11.82
C ASP A 28 13.46 -12.94 -10.53
N PRO A 29 13.51 -14.02 -9.74
CA PRO A 29 12.63 -14.18 -8.58
C PRO A 29 12.75 -12.98 -7.62
N ILE A 30 13.92 -12.35 -7.61
CA ILE A 30 14.24 -11.10 -6.91
C ILE A 30 13.47 -9.90 -7.51
N ALA A 31 13.42 -9.76 -8.83
CA ALA A 31 12.67 -8.69 -9.50
C ALA A 31 11.14 -8.83 -9.30
N ALA A 32 10.64 -10.08 -9.31
CA ALA A 32 9.23 -10.37 -9.01
C ALA A 32 8.87 -10.04 -7.55
N GLY A 33 9.72 -10.44 -6.59
CA GLY A 33 9.54 -10.12 -5.17
C GLY A 33 9.55 -8.62 -4.92
N ARG A 34 10.49 -7.90 -5.56
CA ARG A 34 10.57 -6.44 -5.46
C ARG A 34 9.34 -5.73 -6.01
N ALA A 35 8.81 -6.16 -7.15
CA ALA A 35 7.60 -5.60 -7.74
C ALA A 35 6.38 -5.82 -6.83
N GLN A 36 6.29 -6.98 -6.17
CA GLN A 36 5.22 -7.29 -5.23
C GLN A 36 5.28 -6.37 -3.98
N LEU A 37 6.47 -6.11 -3.44
CA LEU A 37 6.65 -5.16 -2.34
C LEU A 37 6.21 -3.74 -2.73
N MET A 38 6.59 -3.27 -3.92
CA MET A 38 6.17 -1.95 -4.41
C MET A 38 4.66 -1.84 -4.56
N ALA A 39 4.00 -2.88 -5.07
CA ALA A 39 2.55 -2.91 -5.18
C ALA A 39 1.87 -2.78 -3.81
N GLY A 40 2.34 -3.53 -2.80
CA GLY A 40 1.83 -3.44 -1.43
C GLY A 40 2.06 -2.07 -0.79
N ILE A 41 3.21 -1.44 -1.06
CA ILE A 41 3.50 -0.08 -0.61
C ILE A 41 2.54 0.93 -1.25
N LEU A 42 2.28 0.83 -2.55
CA LEU A 42 1.39 1.75 -3.28
C LEU A 42 -0.06 1.65 -2.83
N GLU A 43 -0.52 0.44 -2.50
CA GLU A 43 -1.86 0.22 -1.96
C GLU A 43 -2.06 0.96 -0.63
N ARG A 44 -1.02 1.04 0.21
CA ARG A 44 -1.06 1.70 1.52
C ARG A 44 -0.68 3.18 1.47
N ASN A 45 0.26 3.54 0.60
CA ASN A 45 0.78 4.89 0.41
C ASN A 45 0.72 5.26 -1.09
N PRO A 46 -0.45 5.69 -1.60
CA PRO A 46 -0.61 6.06 -3.01
C PRO A 46 0.15 7.34 -3.40
N SER A 47 0.73 8.06 -2.43
CA SER A 47 1.57 9.24 -2.71
C SER A 47 3.01 8.87 -3.11
N ALA A 48 3.46 7.64 -2.83
CA ALA A 48 4.75 7.16 -3.30
C ALA A 48 4.69 6.89 -4.81
N SER A 49 5.74 7.26 -5.55
CA SER A 49 5.85 6.94 -6.98
C SER A 49 6.67 5.67 -7.21
N LEU A 50 6.39 4.95 -8.30
CA LEU A 50 7.19 3.79 -8.71
C LEU A 50 8.66 4.16 -8.98
N GLU A 51 8.92 5.34 -9.53
CA GLU A 51 10.28 5.83 -9.76
C GLU A 51 11.03 6.03 -8.44
N PHE A 52 10.36 6.56 -7.42
CA PHE A 52 10.92 6.72 -6.09
C PHE A 52 11.22 5.37 -5.44
N LEU A 53 10.24 4.46 -5.43
CA LEU A 53 10.41 3.10 -4.86
C LEU A 53 11.47 2.30 -5.62
N GLY A 54 11.59 2.54 -6.93
CA GLY A 54 12.57 1.94 -7.84
C GLY A 54 14.02 2.09 -7.40
N ARG A 55 14.35 3.11 -6.60
CA ARG A 55 15.71 3.40 -6.12
C ARG A 55 16.11 2.58 -4.90
N PHE A 56 15.17 1.91 -4.25
CA PHE A 56 15.43 1.14 -3.03
C PHE A 56 15.64 -0.35 -3.31
N SER A 57 16.50 -0.95 -2.50
CA SER A 57 16.73 -2.41 -2.47
C SER A 57 15.52 -3.15 -1.89
N GLU A 58 15.37 -4.43 -2.22
CA GLU A 58 14.29 -5.29 -1.71
C GLU A 58 14.19 -5.31 -0.17
N PRO A 59 15.27 -5.44 0.63
CA PRO A 59 15.17 -5.41 2.09
C PRO A 59 14.61 -4.09 2.61
N ALA A 60 15.06 -2.96 2.06
CA ALA A 60 14.56 -1.64 2.45
C ALA A 60 13.07 -1.44 2.11
N LEU A 61 12.60 -2.00 0.99
CA LEU A 61 11.18 -1.97 0.63
C LEU A 61 10.35 -2.85 1.59
N LYS A 62 10.89 -3.98 2.02
CA LYS A 62 10.26 -4.85 3.01
C LYS A 62 10.11 -4.15 4.36
N ASP A 63 11.20 -3.55 4.87
CA ASP A 63 11.19 -2.79 6.12
C ASP A 63 10.20 -1.62 6.07
N TYR A 64 10.13 -0.94 4.92
CA TYR A 64 9.18 0.15 4.73
C TYR A 64 7.73 -0.33 4.72
N LEU A 65 7.44 -1.46 4.07
CA LEU A 65 6.09 -2.05 4.06
C LEU A 65 5.66 -2.48 5.48
N GLU A 66 6.54 -3.10 6.24
CA GLU A 66 6.30 -3.46 7.65
C GLU A 66 6.04 -2.22 8.50
N HIS A 67 6.81 -1.14 8.29
CA HIS A 67 6.56 0.13 8.97
C HIS A 67 5.17 0.69 8.64
N LEU A 68 4.77 0.67 7.36
CA LEU A 68 3.43 1.11 6.93
C LEU A 68 2.32 0.28 7.58
N GLU A 69 2.53 -1.01 7.76
CA GLU A 69 1.61 -1.91 8.45
C GLU A 69 1.40 -1.53 9.91
N LEU A 70 2.49 -1.29 10.64
CA LEU A 70 2.46 -0.91 12.05
C LEU A 70 1.74 0.43 12.28
N ILE A 71 1.91 1.40 11.38
CA ILE A 71 1.28 2.73 11.53
C ILE A 71 -0.13 2.81 10.95
N SER A 72 -0.54 1.85 10.11
CA SER A 72 -1.89 1.80 9.52
C SER A 72 -2.94 1.30 10.51
N GLU A 73 -2.53 0.65 11.61
CA GLU A 73 -3.47 0.31 12.67
C GLU A 73 -4.09 1.59 13.26
N PRO A 74 -5.44 1.68 13.34
CA PRO A 74 -6.07 2.79 14.02
C PRO A 74 -5.53 2.82 15.44
N ARG A 75 -4.87 3.92 15.82
CA ARG A 75 -4.21 4.11 17.13
C ARG A 75 -5.15 3.61 18.23
N GLN A 76 -4.96 2.35 18.66
CA GLN A 76 -5.98 1.65 19.44
C GLN A 76 -6.17 2.39 20.75
N GLY A 77 -7.41 2.80 21.04
CA GLY A 77 -7.78 3.39 22.33
C GLY A 77 -7.83 4.93 22.41
N GLY A 78 -8.23 5.64 21.34
CA GLY A 78 -8.77 7.01 21.48
C GLY A 78 -7.81 8.07 22.03
N ARG A 79 -6.51 7.76 22.16
CA ARG A 79 -5.50 8.71 22.61
C ARG A 79 -5.12 9.61 21.44
N GLY A 80 -5.98 10.60 21.20
CA GLY A 80 -5.66 11.75 20.38
C GLY A 80 -4.38 12.44 20.88
N TRP A 81 -3.84 13.35 20.06
CA TRP A 81 -2.72 14.19 20.48
C TRP A 81 -3.15 15.08 21.65
N VAL A 82 -2.93 14.63 22.89
CA VAL A 82 -3.20 15.42 24.09
C VAL A 82 -2.14 16.51 24.17
N ARG A 83 -2.51 17.72 23.79
CA ARG A 83 -1.65 18.89 24.05
C ARG A 83 -1.59 19.10 25.55
N ARG A 84 -0.37 19.24 26.09
CA ARG A 84 -0.18 19.67 27.48
C ARG A 84 -0.73 21.10 27.58
N GLY A 85 -1.69 21.33 28.47
CA GLY A 85 -2.51 22.56 28.53
C GLY A 85 -1.76 23.88 28.74
N GLY A 86 -0.42 23.86 28.88
CA GLY A 86 0.41 25.05 29.03
C GLY A 86 1.11 25.54 27.75
N THR A 87 0.94 24.89 26.59
CA THR A 87 1.64 25.29 25.36
C THR A 87 0.69 25.96 24.36
N PRO A 88 0.93 27.21 23.95
CA PRO A 88 0.06 27.89 22.98
C PRO A 88 0.02 27.13 21.65
N ALA A 89 -1.16 27.08 21.02
CA ALA A 89 -1.37 26.34 19.77
C ALA A 89 -0.58 26.94 18.60
N ILE A 90 -0.34 28.24 18.63
CA ILE A 90 0.36 29.01 17.61
C ILE A 90 1.29 30.00 18.34
N VAL A 91 2.57 30.03 17.94
CA VAL A 91 3.53 31.05 18.37
C VAL A 91 3.99 31.79 17.12
N THR A 92 3.77 33.10 17.08
CA THR A 92 4.28 33.95 16.01
C THR A 92 5.58 34.60 16.48
N ARG A 93 6.60 34.60 15.62
CA ARG A 93 7.79 35.42 15.84
C ARG A 93 7.54 36.79 15.21
N VAL A 94 7.74 37.85 15.98
CA VAL A 94 7.74 39.21 15.43
C VAL A 94 9.18 39.49 15.02
N VAL A 95 9.43 39.64 13.72
CA VAL A 95 10.72 40.13 13.22
C VAL A 95 10.77 41.61 13.58
N ARG A 96 11.75 42.01 14.38
CA ARG A 96 12.05 43.43 14.57
C ARG A 96 13.00 43.87 13.46
N VAL A 97 12.58 44.91 12.75
CA VAL A 97 13.38 45.65 11.76
C VAL A 97 14.02 46.84 12.45
#